data_AF-A0A6V7KBM8-F1
#
_entry.id   AF-A0A6V7KBM8-F1
#
_cell.length_a   1.000
_cell.length_b   1.000
_cell.length_c   1.000
_cell.angle_alpha   90.00
_cell.angle_beta   90.00
_cell.angle_gamma   90.00
#
_symmetry.space_group_name_H-M   'P 1'
#
loop_
_entity.id
_entity.type
_entity.pdbx_description
1 polymer ?
#
loop_
_entity_poly.entity_id
_entity_poly.type
_entity_poly.pdbx_seq_one_letter_code
_entity_poly.pdbx_strand_id
1 'polypeptide(L)'
;DSGDKEYPTDRPVYVIWALGRLDENKEPNFHDYYPKTNLKLDLGGKEHVNTCTDFTVAEKKFLETWEKSDIFDRSIRTFKATIGPSGGKRGYQGITGQTSMGLAWWINGQLIPELYLRRGLTYSFRVHGGNNPHSANLYHPLIITDEPHGGYDRLSDGAQSQVRVLAGVEFTRRGRPRPTAVGPLCLSKHGDRDRRRDDDFLTVRKFNRTLVHTCED
;
A
#
# COMPACT_ATOMS: atom_id res chain seq x y z
N ASP A 1 11.52 29.61 -14.69
CA ASP A 1 10.48 29.03 -13.84
C ASP A 1 10.28 29.97 -12.66
N SER A 2 9.07 30.46 -12.42
CA SER A 2 8.77 31.46 -11.36
C SER A 2 8.18 30.79 -10.10
N GLY A 3 8.43 29.48 -9.93
CA GLY A 3 7.90 28.66 -8.85
C GLY A 3 8.58 28.84 -7.50
N ASP A 4 9.80 29.39 -7.47
CA ASP A 4 10.52 29.62 -6.23
C ASP A 4 9.91 30.81 -5.48
N LYS A 5 9.43 30.53 -4.27
CA LYS A 5 8.89 31.54 -3.37
C LYS A 5 9.88 31.78 -2.24
N GLU A 6 10.06 33.03 -1.89
CA GLU A 6 10.78 33.39 -0.66
C GLU A 6 10.07 32.76 0.55
N TYR A 7 10.86 32.17 1.45
CA TYR A 7 10.35 31.69 2.72
C TYR A 7 10.28 32.86 3.72
N PRO A 8 9.23 32.93 4.56
CA PRO A 8 9.14 33.99 5.55
C PRO A 8 10.20 33.78 6.64
N THR A 9 10.89 34.87 7.00
CA THR A 9 11.93 34.92 8.03
C THR A 9 11.46 35.63 9.30
N ASP A 10 10.23 36.12 9.33
CA ASP A 10 9.61 36.85 10.44
C ASP A 10 8.76 35.95 11.34
N ARG A 11 8.60 34.68 11.00
CA ARG A 11 7.75 33.72 11.73
C ARG A 11 8.20 32.27 11.54
N PRO A 12 7.86 31.36 12.46
CA PRO A 12 8.09 29.93 12.27
C PRO A 12 7.33 29.37 11.06
N VAL A 13 8.01 28.58 10.25
CA VAL A 13 7.46 27.89 9.07
C VAL A 13 7.25 26.42 9.34
N TYR A 14 6.13 25.86 8.86
CA TYR A 14 5.92 24.42 8.91
C TYR A 14 6.79 23.72 7.87
N VAL A 15 7.38 22.60 8.27
CA VAL A 15 8.19 21.76 7.39
C VAL A 15 7.58 20.38 7.26
N ILE A 16 7.48 19.92 6.01
CA ILE A 16 7.09 18.57 5.65
C ILE A 16 8.28 17.97 4.92
N TRP A 17 8.73 16.81 5.38
CA TRP A 17 9.77 16.03 4.74
C TRP A 17 9.35 14.57 4.81
N ALA A 18 9.85 13.77 3.88
CA ALA A 18 9.63 12.34 3.95
C ALA A 18 10.74 11.60 3.19
N LEU A 19 11.10 10.40 3.66
CA LEU A 19 12.12 9.53 3.08
C LEU A 19 11.55 8.13 2.94
N GLY A 20 11.78 7.47 1.82
CA GLY A 20 11.31 6.10 1.57
C GLY A 20 12.31 5.31 0.74
N ARG A 21 12.14 3.99 0.76
CA ARG A 21 12.87 3.09 -0.15
C ARG A 21 12.32 3.20 -1.56
N LEU A 22 13.20 2.98 -2.54
CA LEU A 22 12.79 2.75 -3.91
C LEU A 22 12.26 1.31 -4.06
N ASP A 23 11.41 1.07 -5.05
CA ASP A 23 10.98 -0.28 -5.42
C ASP A 23 12.06 -1.04 -6.22
N GLU A 24 11.76 -2.28 -6.64
CA GLU A 24 12.67 -3.09 -7.44
C GLU A 24 13.10 -2.43 -8.77
N ASN A 25 12.32 -1.47 -9.29
CA ASN A 25 12.62 -0.72 -10.52
C ASN A 25 13.36 0.59 -10.24
N LYS A 26 13.76 0.85 -9.00
CA LYS A 26 14.36 2.11 -8.53
C LYS A 26 13.41 3.31 -8.66
N GLU A 27 12.10 3.08 -8.62
CA GLU A 27 11.09 4.13 -8.67
C GLU A 27 10.67 4.54 -7.24
N PRO A 28 10.30 5.82 -7.03
CA PRO A 28 9.82 6.28 -5.74
C PRO A 28 8.46 5.66 -5.40
N ASN A 29 8.32 5.18 -4.15
CA ASN A 29 7.07 4.65 -3.61
C ASN A 29 6.63 5.43 -2.35
N PHE A 30 5.66 4.92 -1.58
CA PHE A 30 5.28 5.55 -0.32
C PHE A 30 6.45 5.62 0.66
N HIS A 31 6.40 6.61 1.55
CA HIS A 31 7.52 7.01 2.37
C HIS A 31 7.57 6.18 3.66
N ASP A 32 8.76 5.95 4.18
CA ASP A 32 9.02 5.19 5.41
C ASP A 32 9.15 6.11 6.63
N TYR A 33 9.82 7.23 6.46
CA TYR A 33 10.08 8.19 7.52
C TYR A 33 9.46 9.51 7.13
N TYR A 34 8.67 10.06 8.02
CA TYR A 34 8.01 11.34 7.86
C TYR A 34 7.58 11.83 9.24
N PRO A 35 7.38 13.15 9.44
CA PRO A 35 6.93 13.66 10.72
C PRO A 35 5.50 13.18 11.02
N LYS A 36 5.28 12.59 12.20
CA LYS A 36 3.95 12.20 12.74
C LYS A 36 3.26 13.33 13.53
N THR A 37 3.91 14.49 13.61
CA THR A 37 3.48 15.72 14.30
C THR A 37 3.86 16.95 13.48
N ASN A 38 3.42 18.13 13.90
CA ASN A 38 3.81 19.37 13.25
C ASN A 38 5.25 19.72 13.63
N LEU A 39 6.11 19.91 12.62
CA LEU A 39 7.47 20.42 12.77
C LEU A 39 7.50 21.87 12.27
N LYS A 40 8.11 22.76 13.05
CA LYS A 40 8.30 24.18 12.68
C LYS A 40 9.77 24.53 12.74
N LEU A 41 10.25 25.28 11.76
CA LEU A 41 11.59 25.87 11.75
C LEU A 41 11.48 27.39 11.87
N ASP A 42 12.38 27.99 12.63
CA ASP A 42 12.63 29.42 12.59
C ASP A 42 13.79 29.67 11.62
N LEU A 43 13.51 30.39 10.54
CA LEU A 43 14.49 30.70 9.49
C LEU A 43 14.97 32.16 9.55
N GLY A 44 14.58 32.92 10.58
CA GLY A 44 14.92 34.32 10.78
C GLY A 44 16.09 34.60 11.71
N GLY A 45 16.73 33.55 12.24
CA GLY A 45 17.82 33.67 13.20
C GLY A 45 19.00 34.49 12.66
N LYS A 46 19.33 35.60 13.33
CA LYS A 46 20.49 36.45 12.99
C LYS A 46 21.80 35.97 13.61
N GLU A 47 21.71 35.24 14.73
CA GLU A 47 22.85 34.67 15.41
C GLU A 47 23.06 33.22 14.97
N HIS A 48 24.32 32.81 14.81
CA HIS A 48 24.70 31.43 14.47
C HIS A 48 24.54 30.51 15.68
N VAL A 49 23.32 30.37 16.17
CA VAL A 49 22.98 29.46 17.28
C VAL A 49 22.59 28.11 16.69
N ASN A 50 23.16 27.02 17.23
CA ASN A 50 22.78 25.68 16.82
C ASN A 50 21.40 25.33 17.41
N THR A 51 20.35 25.57 16.63
CA THR A 51 18.96 25.17 16.94
C THR A 51 18.54 23.91 16.18
N CYS A 52 19.50 23.10 15.71
CA CYS A 52 19.22 21.88 14.97
C CYS A 52 18.39 20.91 15.82
N THR A 53 17.29 20.42 15.23
CA THR A 53 16.50 19.33 15.80
C THR A 53 16.80 18.06 15.00
N ASP A 54 16.82 16.91 15.66
CA ASP A 54 16.91 15.64 14.94
C ASP A 54 15.79 15.54 13.89
N PHE A 55 16.16 15.52 12.61
CA PHE A 55 15.21 15.40 11.51
C PHE A 55 14.48 14.06 11.58
N THR A 56 15.19 13.01 11.97
CA THR A 56 14.64 11.68 12.22
C THR A 56 14.79 11.36 13.71
N VAL A 57 13.67 11.18 14.41
CA VAL A 57 13.73 10.43 15.67
C VAL A 57 13.94 8.99 15.23
N ALA A 58 15.14 8.45 15.36
CA ALA A 58 15.35 7.03 15.14
C ALA A 58 14.34 6.29 16.02
N GLU A 59 13.30 5.69 15.42
CA GLU A 59 12.39 4.79 16.12
C GLU A 59 13.24 3.59 16.55
N LYS A 60 13.92 3.72 17.70
CA LYS A 60 14.81 2.71 18.29
C LYS A 60 14.06 1.43 18.69
N LYS A 61 12.73 1.43 18.62
CA LYS A 61 11.94 0.22 18.75
C LYS A 61 11.77 -0.37 17.37
N PHE A 62 12.44 -1.50 17.14
CA PHE A 62 11.93 -2.49 16.19
C PHE A 62 10.48 -2.78 16.57
N LEU A 63 9.55 -2.17 15.86
CA LEU A 63 8.15 -2.52 15.99
C LEU A 63 7.99 -3.85 15.27
N GLU A 64 7.71 -4.90 16.04
CA GLU A 64 7.45 -6.23 15.49
C GLU A 64 6.40 -6.13 14.39
N THR A 65 6.68 -6.78 13.25
CA THR A 65 5.74 -6.88 12.15
C THR A 65 4.42 -7.46 12.63
N TRP A 66 3.30 -7.03 12.04
CA TRP A 66 2.03 -7.67 12.35
C TRP A 66 2.07 -9.11 11.89
N GLU A 67 1.44 -9.98 12.67
CA GLU A 67 1.28 -11.39 12.33
C GLU A 67 0.59 -11.54 10.96
N LYS A 68 1.27 -12.24 10.04
CA LYS A 68 0.70 -12.63 8.76
C LYS A 68 -0.40 -13.65 9.02
N SER A 69 -1.58 -13.42 8.45
CA SER A 69 -2.71 -14.34 8.63
C SER A 69 -2.68 -15.45 7.57
N ASP A 70 -3.10 -16.65 7.95
CA ASP A 70 -3.17 -17.80 7.04
C ASP A 70 -4.63 -18.27 6.87
N ILE A 71 -5.03 -18.59 5.64
CA ILE A 71 -6.32 -19.19 5.31
C ILE A 71 -6.07 -20.59 4.75
N PHE A 72 -6.19 -21.60 5.62
CA PHE A 72 -5.98 -23.01 5.30
C PHE A 72 -7.22 -23.90 5.50
N ASP A 73 -8.38 -23.31 5.83
CA ASP A 73 -9.64 -24.03 5.96
C ASP A 73 -10.03 -24.69 4.63
N ARG A 74 -10.06 -26.03 4.65
CA ARG A 74 -10.33 -26.87 3.48
C ARG A 74 -11.76 -26.76 2.97
N SER A 75 -12.68 -26.14 3.71
CA SER A 75 -14.07 -25.91 3.28
C SER A 75 -14.21 -24.65 2.42
N ILE A 76 -13.29 -23.69 2.55
CA ILE A 76 -13.37 -22.42 1.82
C ILE A 76 -13.09 -22.64 0.33
N ARG A 77 -14.03 -22.24 -0.52
CA ARG A 77 -13.89 -22.23 -2.00
C ARG A 77 -14.09 -20.84 -2.60
N THR A 78 -14.54 -19.88 -1.80
CA THR A 78 -14.80 -18.52 -2.23
C THR A 78 -14.06 -17.54 -1.34
N PHE A 79 -13.30 -16.64 -1.97
CA PHE A 79 -12.56 -15.58 -1.31
C PHE A 79 -13.16 -14.25 -1.72
N LYS A 80 -13.44 -13.38 -0.74
CA LYS A 80 -13.80 -11.99 -0.99
C LYS A 80 -12.54 -11.15 -0.95
N ALA A 81 -12.20 -10.49 -2.06
CA ALA A 81 -11.07 -9.58 -2.15
C ALA A 81 -11.57 -8.14 -2.15
N THR A 82 -11.05 -7.33 -1.24
CA THR A 82 -11.36 -5.89 -1.08
C THR A 82 -10.08 -5.09 -0.93
N ILE A 83 -10.15 -3.77 -1.08
CA ILE A 83 -8.99 -2.88 -0.94
C ILE A 83 -9.04 -2.17 0.41
N GLY A 84 -7.87 -1.94 1.00
CA GLY A 84 -7.73 -1.17 2.24
C GLY A 84 -6.30 -0.71 2.45
N PRO A 85 -6.03 0.04 3.53
CA PRO A 85 -4.70 0.52 3.83
C PRO A 85 -3.72 -0.63 4.06
N SER A 86 -2.46 -0.41 3.70
CA SER A 86 -1.42 -1.44 3.78
C SER A 86 -0.84 -1.63 5.19
N GLY A 87 -1.16 -0.78 6.16
CA GLY A 87 -0.72 -0.92 7.56
C GLY A 87 0.69 -0.42 7.84
N GLY A 88 1.24 0.43 6.96
CA GLY A 88 2.56 1.04 7.13
C GLY A 88 3.69 0.00 7.29
N LYS A 89 4.69 0.32 8.10
CA LYS A 89 5.88 -0.53 8.31
C LYS A 89 5.59 -1.87 8.97
N ARG A 90 4.49 -1.98 9.72
CA ARG A 90 4.13 -3.23 10.40
C ARG A 90 3.22 -4.14 9.58
N GLY A 91 2.47 -3.57 8.64
CA GLY A 91 1.59 -4.31 7.74
C GLY A 91 2.33 -4.88 6.54
N TYR A 92 1.80 -4.65 5.32
CA TYR A 92 2.31 -5.17 4.06
C TYR A 92 3.83 -5.11 3.96
N GLN A 93 4.40 -3.91 4.16
CA GLN A 93 5.83 -3.70 3.99
C GLN A 93 6.68 -4.48 4.99
N GLY A 94 6.23 -4.59 6.23
CA GLY A 94 6.91 -5.40 7.25
C GLY A 94 6.80 -6.90 6.95
N ILE A 95 5.64 -7.34 6.46
CA ILE A 95 5.35 -8.75 6.18
C ILE A 95 6.10 -9.25 4.94
N THR A 96 6.14 -8.45 3.86
CA THR A 96 6.73 -8.87 2.57
C THR A 96 8.14 -8.36 2.36
N GLY A 97 8.57 -7.33 3.09
CA GLY A 97 9.81 -6.59 2.84
C GLY A 97 9.73 -5.60 1.67
N GLN A 98 8.67 -5.65 0.86
CA GLN A 98 8.47 -4.84 -0.34
C GLN A 98 7.94 -3.44 0.01
N THR A 99 8.14 -2.48 -0.90
CA THR A 99 7.56 -1.14 -0.75
C THR A 99 6.06 -1.18 -1.05
N SER A 100 5.28 -0.28 -0.46
CA SER A 100 3.83 -0.24 -0.64
C SER A 100 3.39 1.12 -1.18
N MET A 101 2.38 1.14 -2.05
CA MET A 101 1.73 2.38 -2.49
C MET A 101 0.66 2.90 -1.48
N GLY A 102 0.59 2.29 -0.28
CA GLY A 102 -0.34 2.67 0.78
C GLY A 102 -1.66 1.89 0.79
N LEU A 103 -1.96 1.13 -0.26
CA LEU A 103 -3.09 0.20 -0.32
C LEU A 103 -2.60 -1.25 -0.48
N ALA A 104 -3.40 -2.19 0.00
CA ALA A 104 -3.16 -3.61 -0.12
C ALA A 104 -4.48 -4.38 -0.29
N TRP A 105 -4.37 -5.62 -0.79
CA TRP A 105 -5.49 -6.55 -0.82
C TRP A 105 -5.81 -7.08 0.57
N TRP A 106 -7.10 -7.03 0.90
CA TRP A 106 -7.69 -7.68 2.06
C TRP A 106 -8.54 -8.85 1.57
N ILE A 107 -8.20 -10.07 2.00
CA ILE A 107 -8.92 -11.28 1.61
C ILE A 107 -9.69 -11.79 2.82
N ASN A 108 -11.01 -11.93 2.69
CA ASN A 108 -11.91 -12.31 3.80
C ASN A 108 -11.71 -11.44 5.07
N GLY A 109 -11.38 -10.16 4.88
CA GLY A 109 -11.14 -9.21 5.98
C GLY A 109 -9.77 -9.35 6.68
N GLN A 110 -8.85 -10.15 6.12
CA GLN A 110 -7.47 -10.27 6.58
C GLN A 110 -6.53 -9.52 5.62
N LEU A 111 -5.54 -8.82 6.15
CA LEU A 111 -4.53 -8.09 5.38
C LEU A 111 -3.55 -9.11 4.76
N ILE A 112 -3.44 -9.11 3.42
CA ILE A 112 -2.53 -9.95 2.62
C ILE A 112 -2.24 -11.37 3.18
N PRO A 113 -3.29 -12.18 3.42
CA PRO A 113 -3.10 -13.49 4.03
C PRO A 113 -2.43 -14.47 3.07
N GLU A 114 -1.80 -15.49 3.63
CA GLU A 114 -1.37 -16.67 2.88
C GLU A 114 -2.56 -17.59 2.62
N LEU A 115 -2.76 -17.99 1.36
CA LEU A 115 -3.87 -18.86 0.97
C LEU A 115 -3.35 -20.26 0.65
N TYR A 116 -3.83 -21.27 1.38
CA TYR A 116 -3.47 -22.66 1.12
C TYR A 116 -4.56 -23.35 0.30
N LEU A 117 -4.29 -23.57 -0.99
CA LEU A 117 -5.23 -24.16 -1.94
C LEU A 117 -4.87 -25.62 -2.26
N ARG A 118 -5.90 -26.45 -2.49
CA ARG A 118 -5.74 -27.85 -2.93
C ARG A 118 -5.84 -27.97 -4.45
N ARG A 119 -4.91 -28.73 -5.03
CA ARG A 119 -4.93 -29.10 -6.46
C ARG A 119 -6.21 -29.86 -6.83
N GLY A 120 -6.69 -29.66 -8.05
CA GLY A 120 -7.88 -30.32 -8.59
C GLY A 120 -9.22 -29.72 -8.14
N LEU A 121 -9.20 -28.62 -7.38
CA LEU A 121 -10.40 -27.91 -6.95
C LEU A 121 -10.47 -26.53 -7.60
N THR A 122 -11.70 -26.10 -7.90
CA THR A 122 -11.98 -24.75 -8.41
C THR A 122 -12.25 -23.81 -7.24
N TYR A 123 -11.61 -22.64 -7.27
CA TYR A 123 -11.80 -21.56 -6.30
C TYR A 123 -12.35 -20.33 -7.02
N SER A 124 -13.18 -19.56 -6.32
CA SER A 124 -13.77 -18.32 -6.82
C SER A 124 -13.27 -17.13 -6.01
N PHE A 125 -12.83 -16.08 -6.69
CA PHE A 125 -12.45 -14.81 -6.09
C PHE A 125 -13.50 -13.76 -6.45
N ARG A 126 -14.22 -13.25 -5.44
CA ARG A 126 -15.14 -12.13 -5.59
C ARG A 126 -14.37 -10.83 -5.40
N VAL A 127 -13.97 -10.23 -6.52
CA VAL A 127 -13.07 -9.08 -6.53
C VAL A 127 -13.85 -7.78 -6.43
N HIS A 128 -13.50 -6.97 -5.44
CA HIS A 128 -14.09 -5.65 -5.21
C HIS A 128 -13.00 -4.56 -5.25
N GLY A 129 -12.32 -4.48 -6.39
CA GLY A 129 -11.16 -3.61 -6.61
C GLY A 129 -11.44 -2.36 -7.45
N GLY A 130 -12.69 -2.15 -7.86
CA GLY A 130 -13.08 -1.09 -8.80
C GLY A 130 -13.05 -1.55 -10.25
N ASN A 131 -13.93 -0.96 -11.06
CA ASN A 131 -14.22 -1.38 -12.42
C ASN A 131 -13.92 -0.30 -13.49
N ASN A 132 -13.43 0.87 -13.08
CA ASN A 132 -13.15 1.99 -13.98
C ASN A 132 -11.65 2.07 -14.31
N PRO A 133 -11.18 1.56 -15.48
CA PRO A 133 -9.77 1.57 -15.86
C PRO A 133 -9.16 2.96 -16.02
N HIS A 134 -9.97 4.02 -16.08
CA HIS A 134 -9.49 5.40 -16.14
C HIS A 134 -9.18 6.00 -14.76
N SER A 135 -9.52 5.31 -13.67
CA SER A 135 -9.23 5.76 -12.31
C SER A 135 -7.97 5.12 -11.76
N ALA A 136 -6.82 5.76 -11.96
CA ALA A 136 -5.52 5.25 -11.50
C ALA A 136 -5.50 4.91 -9.99
N ASN A 137 -6.27 5.62 -9.17
CA ASN A 137 -6.28 5.45 -7.71
C ASN A 137 -7.35 4.46 -7.21
N LEU A 138 -8.30 4.06 -8.04
CA LEU A 138 -9.44 3.23 -7.63
C LEU A 138 -9.65 2.00 -8.52
N TYR A 139 -8.74 1.76 -9.47
CA TYR A 139 -8.79 0.60 -10.35
C TYR A 139 -7.72 -0.41 -9.95
N HIS A 140 -8.16 -1.46 -9.27
CA HIS A 140 -7.30 -2.50 -8.73
C HIS A 140 -7.77 -3.88 -9.24
N PRO A 141 -7.40 -4.28 -10.47
CA PRO A 141 -7.63 -5.64 -10.92
C PRO A 141 -6.84 -6.65 -10.07
N LEU A 142 -7.42 -7.82 -9.80
CA LEU A 142 -6.74 -8.90 -9.09
C LEU A 142 -6.16 -9.90 -10.09
N ILE A 143 -4.84 -9.90 -10.24
CA ILE A 143 -4.14 -10.88 -11.08
C ILE A 143 -3.35 -11.81 -10.17
N ILE A 144 -3.42 -13.13 -10.44
CA ILE A 144 -2.63 -14.13 -9.72
C ILE A 144 -1.53 -14.61 -10.66
N THR A 145 -0.27 -14.37 -10.28
CA THR A 145 0.91 -14.76 -11.04
C THR A 145 1.92 -15.48 -10.14
N ASP A 146 3.02 -15.94 -10.71
CA ASP A 146 4.23 -16.32 -9.95
C ASP A 146 5.30 -15.23 -9.93
N GLU A 147 4.98 -14.00 -10.33
CA GLU A 147 5.88 -12.86 -10.18
C GLU A 147 5.82 -12.37 -8.72
N PRO A 148 6.96 -12.33 -8.00
CA PRO A 148 6.96 -12.11 -6.56
C PRO A 148 6.66 -10.67 -6.09
N HIS A 149 6.79 -9.66 -6.94
CA HIS A 149 6.59 -8.24 -6.60
C HIS A 149 5.21 -7.71 -7.01
N GLY A 150 4.51 -8.41 -7.91
CA GLY A 150 3.23 -8.01 -8.46
C GLY A 150 3.38 -7.00 -9.61
N GLY A 151 2.39 -6.13 -9.78
CA GLY A 151 2.47 -5.06 -10.78
C GLY A 151 2.60 -5.55 -12.22
N TYR A 152 2.01 -6.69 -12.57
CA TYR A 152 2.14 -7.33 -13.89
C TYR A 152 1.96 -6.36 -15.07
N ASP A 153 0.96 -5.48 -15.01
CA ASP A 153 0.67 -4.49 -16.07
C ASP A 153 1.76 -3.39 -16.22
N ARG A 154 2.65 -3.24 -15.23
CA ARG A 154 3.78 -2.28 -15.26
C ARG A 154 5.06 -2.89 -15.82
N LEU A 155 5.11 -4.21 -15.97
CA LEU A 155 6.27 -4.90 -16.53
C LEU A 155 6.38 -4.61 -18.04
N SER A 156 7.62 -4.64 -18.55
CA SER A 156 7.85 -4.60 -20.00
C SER A 156 7.27 -5.84 -20.69
N ASP A 157 6.94 -5.74 -21.98
CA ASP A 157 6.41 -6.87 -22.77
C ASP A 157 7.31 -8.13 -22.66
N GLY A 158 8.63 -7.93 -22.66
CA GLY A 158 9.60 -9.00 -22.48
C GLY A 158 9.50 -9.66 -21.11
N ALA A 159 9.40 -8.88 -20.03
CA ALA A 159 9.23 -9.40 -18.68
C ALA A 159 7.86 -10.09 -18.49
N GLN A 160 6.78 -9.50 -19.01
CA GLN A 160 5.44 -10.09 -18.97
C GLN A 160 5.40 -11.48 -19.62
N SER A 161 6.17 -11.69 -20.70
CA SER A 161 6.23 -12.99 -21.39
C SER A 161 6.85 -14.12 -20.55
N GLN A 162 7.63 -13.78 -19.51
CA GLN A 162 8.29 -14.74 -18.63
C GLN A 162 7.46 -15.05 -17.38
N VAL A 163 6.40 -14.29 -17.12
CA VAL A 163 5.53 -14.47 -15.95
C VAL A 163 4.43 -15.46 -16.28
N ARG A 164 4.24 -16.46 -15.42
CA ARG A 164 3.11 -17.37 -15.55
C ARG A 164 1.89 -16.75 -14.87
N VAL A 165 0.91 -16.37 -15.67
CA VAL A 165 -0.38 -15.94 -15.17
C VAL A 165 -1.25 -17.15 -14.84
N LEU A 166 -1.73 -17.23 -13.60
CA LEU A 166 -2.57 -18.31 -13.08
C LEU A 166 -4.05 -17.97 -13.14
N ALA A 167 -4.42 -16.69 -12.95
CA ALA A 167 -5.81 -16.21 -13.05
C ALA A 167 -5.89 -14.68 -13.21
N GLY A 168 -7.05 -14.19 -13.65
CA GLY A 168 -7.40 -12.77 -13.61
C GLY A 168 -7.00 -11.94 -14.84
N VAL A 169 -6.48 -12.58 -15.89
CA VAL A 169 -6.13 -11.94 -17.16
C VAL A 169 -6.64 -12.79 -18.32
N GLU A 170 -7.12 -12.11 -19.36
CA GLU A 170 -7.32 -12.66 -20.70
C GLU A 170 -6.32 -12.03 -21.66
N PHE A 171 -5.80 -12.82 -22.59
CA PHE A 171 -4.94 -12.29 -23.64
C PHE A 171 -5.76 -11.98 -24.89
N THR A 172 -5.60 -10.76 -25.41
CA THR A 172 -6.18 -10.38 -26.70
C THR A 172 -5.57 -11.21 -27.84
N ARG A 173 -6.18 -11.18 -29.03
CA ARG A 173 -5.59 -11.81 -30.24
C ARG A 173 -4.15 -11.34 -30.55
N ARG A 174 -3.76 -10.16 -30.09
CA ARG A 174 -2.42 -9.59 -30.24
C ARG A 174 -1.48 -9.92 -29.09
N GLY A 175 -1.87 -10.82 -28.18
CA GLY A 175 -1.09 -11.20 -27.02
C GLY A 175 -1.04 -10.15 -25.90
N ARG A 176 -1.78 -9.04 -26.00
CA ARG A 176 -1.82 -8.06 -24.91
C ARG A 176 -2.66 -8.57 -23.75
N PRO A 177 -2.18 -8.48 -22.50
CA PRO A 177 -2.97 -8.84 -21.33
C PRO A 177 -4.10 -7.84 -21.10
N ARG A 178 -5.26 -8.35 -20.74
CA ARG A 178 -6.43 -7.59 -20.32
C ARG A 178 -6.92 -8.16 -18.98
N PRO A 179 -6.92 -7.38 -17.90
CA PRO A 179 -7.45 -7.85 -16.63
C PRO A 179 -8.94 -8.20 -16.74
N THR A 180 -9.34 -9.34 -16.18
CA THR A 180 -10.74 -9.81 -16.15
C THR A 180 -11.32 -9.86 -14.75
N ALA A 181 -10.45 -9.97 -13.75
CA ALA A 181 -10.83 -10.01 -12.35
C ALA A 181 -10.96 -8.59 -11.79
N VAL A 182 -12.06 -7.94 -12.17
CA VAL A 182 -12.49 -6.59 -11.73
C VAL A 182 -13.92 -6.65 -11.19
N GLY A 183 -14.35 -5.64 -10.44
CA GLY A 183 -15.69 -5.59 -9.85
C GLY A 183 -15.97 -4.26 -9.13
N PRO A 184 -17.14 -4.11 -8.47
CA PRO A 184 -17.47 -2.88 -7.73
C PRO A 184 -16.42 -2.57 -6.68
N LEU A 185 -16.12 -1.31 -6.40
CA LEU A 185 -15.09 -0.98 -5.42
C LEU A 185 -15.61 -1.20 -3.99
N CYS A 186 -14.90 -2.01 -3.18
CA CYS A 186 -15.01 -1.99 -1.72
C CYS A 186 -13.70 -1.51 -1.14
N LEU A 187 -13.69 -0.30 -0.59
CA LEU A 187 -12.50 0.36 -0.07
C LEU A 187 -12.67 0.66 1.43
N SER A 188 -11.71 0.20 2.21
CA SER A 188 -11.57 0.57 3.61
C SER A 188 -10.72 1.82 3.71
N LYS A 189 -11.16 2.83 4.46
CA LYS A 189 -10.43 4.09 4.68
C LYS A 189 -10.34 4.41 6.15
N HIS A 190 -9.36 5.23 6.53
CA HIS A 190 -9.33 5.87 7.83
C HIS A 190 -10.54 6.80 7.97
N GLY A 191 -11.12 6.88 9.17
CA GLY A 191 -12.01 7.98 9.55
C GLY A 191 -11.22 9.25 9.82
N ASP A 192 -11.47 9.93 10.94
CA ASP A 192 -10.74 11.16 11.33
C ASP A 192 -9.30 10.92 11.82
N ARG A 193 -8.79 9.69 11.68
CA ARG A 193 -7.47 9.31 12.21
C ARG A 193 -6.36 9.63 11.23
N ASP A 194 -5.24 10.09 11.77
CA ASP A 194 -4.01 10.31 11.01
C ASP A 194 -3.43 8.98 10.47
N ARG A 195 -3.48 8.80 9.14
CA ARG A 195 -2.92 7.65 8.40
C ARG A 195 -1.42 7.42 8.63
N ARG A 196 -0.70 8.44 9.09
CA ARG A 196 0.72 8.36 9.44
C ARG A 196 1.00 7.50 10.68
N ARG A 197 -0.06 7.08 11.37
CA ARG A 197 -0.02 6.35 12.65
C ARG A 197 -0.62 4.95 12.55
N ASP A 198 -0.61 4.39 11.35
CA ASP A 198 -1.08 3.02 11.10
C ASP A 198 -0.21 1.99 11.83
N ASP A 199 1.11 2.21 11.85
CA ASP A 199 2.07 1.33 12.51
C ASP A 199 2.11 1.49 14.05
N ASP A 200 1.44 2.50 14.61
CA ASP A 200 1.29 2.65 16.06
C ASP A 200 0.37 1.58 16.67
N PHE A 201 -0.45 0.88 15.87
CA PHE A 201 -1.32 -0.17 16.35
C PHE A 201 -0.54 -1.45 16.69
N LEU A 202 -0.84 -2.03 17.85
CA LEU A 202 -0.20 -3.26 18.32
C LEU A 202 -0.49 -4.48 17.42
N THR A 203 -1.69 -4.56 16.85
CA THR A 203 -2.12 -5.69 16.01
C THR A 203 -2.97 -5.22 14.83
N VAL A 204 -2.90 -5.96 13.72
CA VAL A 204 -3.73 -5.73 12.53
C VAL A 204 -5.22 -5.74 12.85
N ARG A 205 -5.67 -6.56 13.82
CA ARG A 205 -7.07 -6.61 14.23
C ARG A 205 -7.53 -5.32 14.90
N LYS A 206 -6.69 -4.70 15.74
CA LYS A 206 -7.00 -3.40 16.35
C LYS A 206 -7.03 -2.31 15.29
N PHE A 207 -6.10 -2.35 14.35
CA PHE A 207 -6.08 -1.43 13.21
C PHE A 207 -7.36 -1.54 12.35
N ASN A 208 -7.70 -2.74 11.90
CA ASN A 208 -8.85 -2.99 11.03
C ASN A 208 -10.17 -2.49 11.63
N ARG A 209 -10.37 -2.64 12.96
CA ARG A 209 -11.55 -2.13 13.67
C ARG A 209 -11.73 -0.61 13.62
N THR A 210 -10.69 0.15 13.27
CA THR A 210 -10.74 1.61 13.14
C THR A 210 -11.06 2.09 11.73
N LEU A 211 -11.07 1.18 10.75
CA LEU A 211 -11.34 1.50 9.37
C LEU A 211 -12.84 1.62 9.12
N VAL A 212 -13.19 2.55 8.22
CA VAL A 212 -14.54 2.73 7.70
C VAL A 212 -14.59 2.04 6.34
N HIS A 213 -15.51 1.09 6.18
CA HIS A 213 -15.66 0.34 4.94
C HIS A 213 -16.75 0.96 4.07
N THR A 214 -16.42 1.28 2.82
CA THR A 214 -17.37 1.80 1.83
C THR A 214 -17.34 0.92 0.59
N CYS A 215 -18.50 0.44 0.16
CA CYS A 215 -18.66 -0.34 -1.06
C CYS A 215 -19.58 0.37 -2.03
N GLU A 216 -19.22 0.34 -3.30
CA GLU A 216 -20.14 0.61 -4.41
C GLU A 216 -21.17 -0.52 -4.49
N ASP A 217 -22.37 -0.17 -4.97
CA ASP A 217 -23.48 -1.09 -5.19
C ASP A 217 -23.21 -2.07 -6.34
#